data_AF-A0A7I7SER4-F1
#
_entry.id   AF-A0A7I7SER4-F1
#
_cell.length_a   1.000
_cell.length_b   1.000
_cell.length_c   1.000
_cell.angle_alpha   90.00
_cell.angle_beta   90.00
_cell.angle_gamma   90.00
#
_symmetry.space_group_name_H-M   'P 1'
#
loop_
_entity.id
_entity.type
_entity.pdbx_description
1 polymer ?
#
loop_
_entity_poly.entity_id
_entity_poly.type
_entity_poly.pdbx_seq_one_letter_code
_entity_poly.pdbx_strand_id
1 'polypeptide(L)'
;MRGRIVVSGLVVAATMLSPAAVAEARDPECDVILPAADRIEQSLDLLSLGADMPPNAGSRIQTSASLLSGLTSPAAVDLRLRASTVADHVNGTNPYRDASLADDLMLARQQLIASRQSCAGG
;
A
#
# COMPACT_ATOMS: atom_id res chain seq x y z
N MET A 1 -30.43 -62.45 -9.99
CA MET A 1 -29.33 -63.45 -9.97
C MET A 1 -28.03 -62.68 -10.23
N ARG A 2 -27.32 -62.24 -9.19
CA ARG A 2 -26.09 -62.81 -8.60
C ARG A 2 -24.88 -62.94 -9.56
N GLY A 3 -23.80 -62.19 -9.27
CA GLY A 3 -22.43 -62.38 -9.79
C GLY A 3 -21.55 -61.13 -9.60
N ARG A 4 -21.06 -60.83 -8.39
CA ARG A 4 -19.69 -61.05 -7.86
C ARG A 4 -18.60 -60.04 -8.32
N ILE A 5 -18.43 -59.01 -7.48
CA ILE A 5 -17.20 -58.41 -6.90
C ILE A 5 -15.85 -58.76 -7.54
N VAL A 6 -15.07 -57.72 -7.90
CA VAL A 6 -13.61 -57.67 -7.67
C VAL A 6 -13.22 -56.28 -7.17
N VAL A 7 -12.71 -56.24 -5.94
CA VAL A 7 -12.05 -55.11 -5.27
C VAL A 7 -10.63 -55.00 -5.83
N SER A 8 -10.17 -53.81 -6.17
CA SER A 8 -8.75 -53.53 -6.38
C SER A 8 -8.44 -52.17 -5.77
N GLY A 9 -7.65 -52.21 -4.71
CA GLY A 9 -7.32 -51.08 -3.86
C GLY A 9 -6.43 -50.07 -4.56
N LEU A 10 -6.70 -48.79 -4.30
CA LEU A 10 -5.79 -47.70 -4.63
C LEU A 10 -5.06 -47.31 -3.33
N VAL A 11 -3.74 -47.52 -3.32
CA VAL A 11 -2.85 -47.10 -2.24
C VAL A 11 -2.75 -45.57 -2.26
N VAL A 12 -3.20 -44.91 -1.20
CA VAL A 12 -3.00 -43.47 -0.99
C VAL A 12 -1.56 -43.26 -0.54
N ALA A 13 -0.70 -42.85 -1.48
CA ALA A 13 0.64 -42.35 -1.15
C ALA A 13 0.50 -40.94 -0.55
N ALA A 14 0.48 -40.86 0.77
CA ALA A 14 0.60 -39.60 1.51
C ALA A 14 2.02 -39.06 1.36
N THR A 15 2.28 -38.31 0.28
CA THR A 15 3.48 -37.48 0.19
C THR A 15 3.33 -36.34 1.19
N MET A 16 3.98 -36.48 2.35
CA MET A 16 4.18 -35.37 3.27
C MET A 16 5.07 -34.34 2.57
N LEU A 17 4.47 -33.37 1.89
CA LEU A 17 5.16 -32.14 1.55
C LEU A 17 5.38 -31.39 2.86
N SER A 18 6.60 -31.50 3.40
CA SER A 18 7.08 -30.58 4.40
C SER A 18 6.86 -29.15 3.91
N PRO A 19 6.24 -28.24 4.69
CA PRO A 19 6.26 -26.84 4.35
C PRO A 19 7.71 -26.38 4.45
N ALA A 20 8.40 -26.29 3.32
CA ALA A 20 9.61 -25.50 3.24
C ALA A 20 9.18 -24.10 3.68
N ALA A 21 9.74 -23.61 4.79
CA ALA A 21 9.56 -22.24 5.21
C ALA A 21 10.01 -21.37 4.03
N VAL A 22 9.06 -20.83 3.28
CA VAL A 22 9.33 -19.75 2.35
C VAL A 22 9.78 -18.60 3.24
N ALA A 23 11.08 -18.35 3.28
CA ALA A 23 11.57 -17.07 3.74
C ALA A 23 10.94 -16.07 2.77
N GLU A 24 9.91 -15.38 3.25
CA GLU A 24 9.24 -14.33 2.50
C GLU A 24 10.33 -13.34 2.07
N ALA A 25 10.63 -13.30 0.78
CA ALA A 25 11.57 -12.34 0.24
C ALA A 25 10.90 -10.97 0.34
N ARG A 26 11.05 -10.33 1.50
CA ARG A 26 10.55 -8.99 1.75
C ARG A 26 11.22 -8.07 0.74
N ASP A 27 10.41 -7.34 -0.03
CA ASP A 27 10.91 -6.36 -0.99
C ASP A 27 11.85 -5.39 -0.25
N PRO A 28 13.12 -5.23 -0.69
CA PRO A 28 14.07 -4.35 0.00
C PRO A 28 13.60 -2.90 0.06
N GLU A 29 12.71 -2.46 -0.83
CA GLU A 29 12.12 -1.13 -0.78
C GLU A 29 11.20 -0.95 0.44
N CYS A 30 10.70 -2.03 1.05
CA CYS A 30 9.79 -1.96 2.20
C CYS A 30 10.42 -1.38 3.47
N ASP A 31 11.74 -1.43 3.59
CA ASP A 31 12.46 -0.75 4.68
C ASP A 31 12.42 0.78 4.53
N VAL A 32 12.12 1.28 3.33
CA VAL A 32 11.92 2.71 3.04
C VAL A 32 10.43 3.06 2.98
N ILE A 33 9.60 2.20 2.38
CA ILE A 33 8.16 2.45 2.18
C ILE A 33 7.44 2.60 3.52
N LEU A 34 7.65 1.69 4.47
CA LEU A 34 6.93 1.73 5.75
C LEU A 34 7.18 3.03 6.55
N PRO A 35 8.43 3.44 6.83
CA PRO A 35 8.65 4.69 7.56
C PRO A 35 8.23 5.93 6.75
N ALA A 36 8.29 5.89 5.42
CA ALA A 36 7.75 6.98 4.58
C ALA A 36 6.22 7.05 4.67
N ALA A 37 5.53 5.90 4.64
CA ALA A 37 4.08 5.80 4.80
C ALA A 37 3.63 6.39 6.15
N ASP A 38 4.33 6.10 7.24
CA ASP A 38 4.03 6.67 8.56
C ASP A 38 4.17 8.20 8.59
N ARG A 39 5.19 8.76 7.93
CA ARG A 39 5.36 10.22 7.82
C ARG A 39 4.32 10.87 6.93
N ILE A 40 3.92 10.19 5.86
CA ILE A 40 2.85 10.64 4.96
C ILE A 40 1.52 10.67 5.74
N GLU A 41 1.17 9.60 6.46
CA GLU A 41 -0.06 9.54 7.27
C GLU A 41 -0.12 10.68 8.29
N GLN A 42 0.94 10.89 9.06
CA GLN A 42 1.03 12.00 10.02
C GLN A 42 0.88 13.38 9.36
N SER A 43 1.35 13.54 8.11
CA SER A 43 1.22 14.79 7.37
C SER A 43 -0.20 14.97 6.81
N LEU A 44 -0.84 13.89 6.36
CA LEU A 44 -2.23 13.90 5.90
C LEU A 44 -3.20 14.19 7.05
N ASP A 45 -2.90 13.76 8.27
CA ASP A 45 -3.75 14.01 9.43
C ASP A 45 -3.86 15.49 9.81
N LEU A 46 -2.91 16.33 9.37
CA LEU A 46 -3.01 17.78 9.49
C LEU A 46 -4.23 18.35 8.76
N LEU A 47 -4.67 17.69 7.68
CA LEU A 47 -5.83 18.14 6.91
C LEU A 47 -7.14 17.95 7.68
N SER A 48 -7.15 17.07 8.69
CA SER A 48 -8.29 16.87 9.58
C SER A 48 -8.50 18.06 10.53
N LEU A 49 -7.53 18.96 10.66
CA LEU A 49 -7.61 20.15 11.51
C LEU A 49 -8.47 21.27 10.90
N GLY A 50 -8.85 21.17 9.62
CA GLY A 50 -9.73 22.14 8.96
C GLY A 50 -9.18 23.58 9.04
N ALA A 51 -9.87 24.45 9.77
CA ALA A 51 -9.46 25.85 9.94
C ALA A 51 -8.13 26.02 10.69
N ASP A 52 -7.76 25.06 11.55
CA ASP A 52 -6.51 25.07 12.31
C ASP A 52 -5.34 24.39 11.56
N MET A 53 -5.56 24.01 10.29
CA MET A 53 -4.53 23.41 9.45
C MET A 53 -3.35 24.38 9.27
N PRO A 54 -2.11 23.93 9.51
CA PRO A 54 -0.94 24.80 9.34
C PRO A 54 -0.77 25.18 7.85
N PRO A 55 -0.31 26.41 7.55
CA PRO A 55 -0.22 26.90 6.17
C PRO A 55 0.80 26.14 5.32
N ASN A 56 1.72 25.38 5.94
CA ASN A 56 2.70 24.55 5.27
C ASN A 56 2.30 23.07 5.15
N ALA A 57 1.02 22.71 5.40
CA ALA A 57 0.56 21.32 5.36
C ALA A 57 0.89 20.63 4.03
N GLY A 58 0.63 21.28 2.89
CA GLY A 58 0.96 20.75 1.57
C GLY A 58 2.47 20.53 1.38
N SER A 59 3.32 21.47 1.84
CA SER A 59 4.78 21.31 1.80
C SER A 59 5.27 20.13 2.66
N ARG A 60 4.64 19.89 3.82
CA ARG A 60 4.96 18.75 4.69
C ARG A 60 4.60 17.42 4.06
N ILE A 61 3.43 17.35 3.41
CA ILE A 61 3.01 16.15 2.65
C ILE A 61 4.00 15.90 1.50
N GLN A 62 4.36 16.93 0.73
CA GLN A 62 5.31 16.81 -0.38
C GLN A 62 6.70 16.34 0.10
N THR A 63 7.17 16.88 1.23
CA THR A 63 8.45 16.48 1.84
C THR A 63 8.41 15.01 2.25
N SER A 64 7.31 14.54 2.85
CA SER A 64 7.16 13.14 3.22
C SER A 64 7.08 12.21 1.99
N ALA A 65 6.34 12.62 0.96
CA ALA A 65 6.23 11.88 -0.31
C ALA A 65 7.57 11.77 -1.04
N SER A 66 8.45 12.77 -0.93
CA SER A 66 9.77 12.76 -1.57
C SER A 66 10.69 11.64 -1.07
N LEU A 67 10.45 11.08 0.11
CA LEU A 67 11.18 9.92 0.65
C LEU A 67 11.04 8.66 -0.21
N LEU A 68 9.96 8.58 -0.98
CA LEU A 68 9.69 7.48 -1.91
C LEU A 68 10.32 7.73 -3.29
N SER A 69 11.08 8.82 -3.48
CA SER A 69 11.69 9.12 -4.77
C SER A 69 12.83 8.15 -5.08
N GLY A 70 12.84 7.63 -6.30
CA GLY A 70 13.84 6.65 -6.74
C GLY A 70 13.47 5.19 -6.45
N LEU A 71 12.42 4.96 -5.65
CA LEU A 71 11.81 3.64 -5.53
C LEU A 71 10.98 3.33 -6.79
N THR A 72 10.85 2.04 -7.08
CA THR A 72 10.31 1.54 -8.35
C THR A 72 9.13 0.58 -8.17
N SER A 73 8.93 0.03 -6.97
CA SER A 73 7.76 -0.81 -6.67
C SER A 73 6.46 -0.02 -6.88
N PRO A 74 5.39 -0.66 -7.38
CA PRO A 74 4.08 -0.03 -7.50
C PRO A 74 3.61 0.58 -6.17
N ALA A 75 3.86 -0.12 -5.06
CA ALA A 75 3.52 0.34 -3.71
C ALA A 75 4.15 1.69 -3.36
N ALA A 76 5.42 1.93 -3.74
CA ALA A 76 6.08 3.20 -3.51
C ALA A 76 5.63 4.28 -4.50
N VAL A 77 5.55 3.94 -5.79
CA VAL A 77 5.22 4.89 -6.86
C VAL A 77 3.79 5.42 -6.69
N ASP A 78 2.82 4.54 -6.48
CA ASP A 78 1.41 4.93 -6.35
C ASP A 78 1.20 5.75 -5.09
N LEU A 79 1.81 5.36 -3.96
CA LEU A 79 1.73 6.14 -2.72
C LEU A 79 2.30 7.54 -2.89
N ARG A 80 3.47 7.66 -3.52
CA ARG A 80 4.07 8.96 -3.81
C ARG A 80 3.16 9.82 -4.67
N LEU A 81 2.59 9.26 -5.74
CA LEU A 81 1.69 9.98 -6.65
C LEU A 81 0.43 10.47 -5.94
N ARG A 82 -0.22 9.63 -5.13
CA ARG A 82 -1.41 10.00 -4.37
C ARG A 82 -1.10 11.07 -3.33
N ALA A 83 0.00 10.93 -2.59
CA ALA A 83 0.42 11.93 -1.61
C ALA A 83 0.78 13.28 -2.26
N SER A 84 1.51 13.27 -3.38
CA SER A 84 1.83 14.50 -4.13
C SER A 84 0.58 15.15 -4.72
N THR A 85 -0.40 14.37 -5.17
CA THR A 85 -1.69 14.91 -5.64
C THR A 85 -2.41 15.68 -4.53
N VAL A 86 -2.43 15.14 -3.30
CA VAL A 86 -2.99 15.85 -2.15
C VAL A 86 -2.18 17.11 -1.84
N ALA A 87 -0.85 17.04 -1.88
CA ALA A 87 0.01 18.19 -1.65
C ALA A 87 -0.23 19.31 -2.66
N ASP A 88 -0.36 18.98 -3.95
CA ASP A 88 -0.64 19.94 -5.01
C ASP A 88 -2.01 20.60 -4.85
N HIS A 89 -3.02 19.82 -4.45
CA HIS A 89 -4.34 20.36 -4.13
C HIS A 89 -4.25 21.36 -2.96
N VAL A 90 -3.63 20.97 -1.85
CA VAL A 90 -3.49 21.83 -0.66
C VAL A 90 -2.69 23.10 -0.95
N ASN A 91 -1.66 23.01 -1.79
CA ASN A 91 -0.85 24.16 -2.19
C ASN A 91 -1.53 25.03 -3.28
N GLY A 92 -2.64 24.58 -3.88
CA GLY A 92 -3.29 25.27 -4.98
C GLY A 92 -2.44 25.37 -6.25
N THR A 93 -1.50 24.44 -6.47
CA THR A 93 -0.54 24.49 -7.59
C THR A 93 -1.11 23.98 -8.90
N ASN A 94 -2.25 23.27 -8.88
CA ASN A 94 -2.94 22.80 -10.07
C ASN A 94 -4.30 23.51 -10.27
N PRO A 95 -4.34 24.63 -11.02
CA PRO A 95 -5.56 25.42 -11.21
C PRO A 95 -6.59 24.78 -12.17
N TYR A 96 -6.24 23.71 -12.88
CA TYR A 96 -7.11 23.05 -13.86
C TYR A 96 -7.80 21.81 -13.30
N ARG A 97 -7.68 21.55 -12.00
CA ARG A 97 -8.17 20.32 -11.38
C ARG A 97 -9.55 20.55 -10.76
N ASP A 98 -10.50 19.68 -11.11
CA ASP A 98 -11.89 19.72 -10.66
C ASP A 98 -12.23 18.64 -9.61
N ALA A 99 -11.22 17.94 -9.10
CA ALA A 99 -11.39 16.92 -8.06
C ALA A 99 -11.57 17.54 -6.68
N SER A 100 -12.28 16.84 -5.77
CA SER A 100 -12.41 17.28 -4.39
C SER A 100 -11.20 16.86 -3.54
N LEU A 101 -10.80 17.69 -2.59
CA LEU A 101 -9.69 17.37 -1.67
C LEU A 101 -10.01 16.14 -0.82
N ALA A 102 -11.29 15.95 -0.49
CA ALA A 102 -11.77 14.80 0.26
C ALA A 102 -11.55 13.48 -0.50
N ASP A 103 -11.80 13.46 -1.81
CA ASP A 103 -11.57 12.27 -2.64
C ASP A 103 -10.09 11.94 -2.76
N ASP A 104 -9.25 12.96 -2.95
CA ASP A 104 -7.78 12.77 -3.00
C ASP A 104 -7.24 12.22 -1.69
N LEU A 105 -7.70 12.77 -0.57
CA LEU A 105 -7.30 12.33 0.76
C LEU A 105 -7.75 10.89 1.01
N MET A 106 -8.98 10.54 0.60
CA MET A 106 -9.48 9.17 0.69
C MET A 106 -8.60 8.20 -0.12
N LEU A 107 -8.28 8.54 -1.37
CA LEU A 107 -7.44 7.71 -2.23
C LEU A 107 -6.01 7.58 -1.70
N ALA A 108 -5.44 8.65 -1.15
CA ALA A 108 -4.13 8.61 -0.51
C ALA A 108 -4.12 7.70 0.73
N ARG A 109 -5.17 7.76 1.56
CA ARG A 109 -5.33 6.87 2.73
C ARG A 109 -5.53 5.41 2.32
N GLN A 110 -6.30 5.13 1.28
CA GLN A 110 -6.42 3.77 0.73
C GLN A 110 -5.07 3.26 0.24
N GLN A 111 -4.30 4.11 -0.43
CA GLN A 111 -2.98 3.73 -0.94
C GLN A 111 -1.97 3.48 0.19
N LEU A 112 -2.03 4.23 1.31
CA LEU A 112 -1.23 3.93 2.50
C LEU A 112 -1.46 2.51 3.01
N ILE A 113 -2.72 2.08 3.07
CA ILE A 113 -3.09 0.72 3.48
C ILE A 113 -2.55 -0.30 2.48
N ALA A 114 -2.74 -0.07 1.18
CA ALA A 114 -2.25 -0.98 0.14
C ALA A 114 -0.71 -1.12 0.17
N SER A 115 0.03 -0.03 0.32
CA SER A 115 1.49 -0.04 0.39
C SER A 115 2.02 -0.71 1.67
N ARG A 116 1.28 -0.64 2.78
CA ARG A 116 1.61 -1.41 3.99
C ARG A 116 1.36 -2.89 3.81
N GLN A 117 0.24 -3.26 3.19
CA GLN A 117 -0.12 -4.65 2.91
C GLN A 117 0.89 -5.32 1.96
N SER A 118 1.33 -4.63 0.91
CA SER A 118 2.36 -5.17 0.00
C SER A 118 3.68 -5.47 0.73
N CYS A 119 4.00 -4.71 1.78
CA CYS A 119 5.19 -4.90 2.60
C CYS A 119 5.05 -5.94 3.72
N ALA A 120 3.86 -6.49 3.91
CA ALA A 120 3.55 -7.49 4.93
C ALA A 120 3.40 -8.91 4.35
N GLY A 121 3.72 -9.11 3.06
CA GLY A 121 3.72 -10.44 2.42
C GLY A 121 2.52 -10.73 1.55
N GLY A 122 2.32 -9.93 0.51
CA GLY A 122 1.27 -10.14 -0.50
C GLY A 122 1.23 -11.57 -1.06
#